data_AF-A0A7S3KSY1-F1
#
_entry.id   AF-A0A7S3KSY1-F1
#
_cell.length_a   1.000
_cell.length_b   1.000
_cell.length_c   1.000
_cell.angle_alpha   90.00
_cell.angle_beta   90.00
_cell.angle_gamma   90.00
#
_symmetry.space_group_name_H-M   'P 1'
#
loop_
_entity.id
_entity.type
_entity.pdbx_description
1 polymer ?
#
loop_
_entity_poly.entity_id
_entity_poly.type
_entity_poly.pdbx_seq_one_letter_code
_entity_poly.pdbx_strand_id
1 'polypeptide(L)'
;VEQWKAQYVLWTTLDEKKIIKLSSASTKKGIEFEHDEAVIMITTYSMMGQGSSEETMRIMNYIRSVEWGLLVMDEVQVVPANMFRKVCTQVKSHCKLGLTATLVR
;
A
#
# COMPACT_ATOMS: atom_id res chain seq x y z
N VAL A 1 3.88 -5.72 7.18
CA VAL A 1 4.11 -4.25 7.04
C VAL A 1 5.42 -3.82 7.72
N GLU A 2 5.63 -4.09 9.02
CA GLU A 2 6.92 -3.75 9.68
C GLU A 2 8.13 -4.40 9.02
N GLN A 3 8.01 -5.69 8.68
CA GLN A 3 9.06 -6.42 7.98
C GLN A 3 9.44 -5.74 6.66
N TRP A 4 8.44 -5.38 5.84
CA TRP A 4 8.67 -4.66 4.58
C TRP A 4 9.37 -3.32 4.81
N LYS A 5 8.94 -2.51 5.80
CA LYS A 5 9.64 -1.26 6.14
C LYS A 5 11.11 -1.55 6.50
N ALA A 6 11.36 -2.52 7.38
CA ALA A 6 12.72 -2.86 7.81
C ALA A 6 13.60 -3.30 6.63
N GLN A 7 13.06 -4.07 5.69
CA GLN A 7 13.79 -4.49 4.48
C GLN A 7 14.09 -3.30 3.57
N TYR A 8 13.15 -2.37 3.36
CA TYR A 8 13.43 -1.16 2.58
C TYR A 8 14.51 -0.30 3.23
N VAL A 9 14.47 -0.11 4.55
CA VAL A 9 15.51 0.65 5.27
C VAL A 9 16.88 -0.04 5.19
N LEU A 10 16.91 -1.37 5.25
CA LEU A 10 18.15 -2.13 5.21
C LEU A 10 18.80 -2.14 3.82
N TRP A 11 18.00 -2.24 2.77
CA TRP A 11 18.47 -2.50 1.40
C TRP A 11 18.39 -1.30 0.46
N THR A 12 17.88 -0.15 0.91
CA THR A 12 17.79 1.07 0.10
C THR A 12 18.39 2.27 0.83
N THR A 13 18.77 3.29 0.08
CA THR A 13 19.27 4.57 0.63
C THR A 13 18.16 5.61 0.79
N LEU A 14 16.89 5.17 0.82
CA LEU A 14 15.74 6.07 0.91
C LEU A 14 15.60 6.60 2.34
N ASP A 15 15.30 7.90 2.48
CA ASP A 15 14.96 8.49 3.78
C ASP A 15 13.71 7.79 4.35
N GLU A 16 13.77 7.38 5.61
CA GLU A 16 12.66 6.77 6.32
C GLU A 16 11.38 7.60 6.29
N LYS A 17 11.49 8.93 6.20
CA LYS A 17 10.34 9.84 6.07
C LYS A 17 9.55 9.61 4.79
N LYS A 18 10.20 9.10 3.73
CA LYS A 18 9.58 8.78 2.44
C LYS A 18 8.93 7.39 2.42
N ILE A 19 9.08 6.62 3.51
CA ILE A 19 8.45 5.30 3.68
C ILE A 19 7.21 5.45 4.56
N ILE A 20 6.06 5.62 3.91
CA ILE A 20 4.77 5.80 4.54
C ILE A 20 4.17 4.44 4.85
N LYS A 21 3.99 4.18 6.14
CA LYS A 21 3.32 2.99 6.64
C LYS A 21 1.86 3.32 6.97
N LEU A 22 0.94 2.54 6.42
CA LEU A 22 -0.48 2.58 6.76
C LEU A 22 -0.83 1.46 7.73
N SER A 23 -1.17 1.84 8.95
CA SER A 23 -1.73 1.00 10.00
C SER A 23 -2.78 1.79 10.76
N SER A 24 -3.68 1.11 11.47
CA SER A 24 -4.71 1.76 12.29
C SER A 24 -4.16 2.79 13.29
N ALA A 25 -2.89 2.69 13.68
CA ALA A 25 -2.20 3.64 14.55
C ALA A 25 -1.57 4.84 13.81
N SER A 26 -1.10 4.64 12.57
CA SER A 26 -0.45 5.69 11.77
C SER A 26 -1.47 6.59 11.07
N THR A 27 -2.62 6.04 10.68
CA THR A 27 -3.77 6.80 10.15
C THR A 27 -4.26 7.89 11.12
N LYS A 28 -4.10 7.70 12.44
CA LYS A 28 -4.51 8.67 13.47
C LYS A 28 -3.58 9.88 13.61
N LYS A 29 -2.33 9.82 13.12
CA LYS A 29 -1.36 10.91 13.25
C LYS A 29 -1.40 11.92 12.10
N GLY A 30 -2.25 11.69 11.08
CA GLY A 30 -2.21 12.44 9.84
C GLY A 30 -1.01 12.02 8.99
N ILE A 31 -1.19 12.00 7.67
CA ILE A 31 -0.10 11.74 6.72
C ILE A 31 -0.06 12.96 5.82
N GLU A 32 1.03 13.72 5.91
CA GLU A 32 1.32 14.80 4.99
C GLU A 32 1.95 14.18 3.74
N PHE A 33 1.28 14.34 2.61
CA PHE A 33 1.77 13.88 1.32
C PHE A 33 2.42 15.06 0.62
N GLU A 34 3.73 15.19 0.69
CA GLU A 34 4.44 16.15 -0.16
C GLU A 34 4.38 15.65 -1.62
N HIS A 35 3.93 16.52 -2.51
CA HIS A 35 3.30 16.12 -3.78
C HIS A 35 4.25 15.84 -4.95
N ASP A 36 5.57 15.87 -4.75
CA ASP A 36 6.52 15.85 -5.88
C ASP A 36 7.66 14.82 -5.74
N GLU A 37 7.67 14.01 -4.68
CA GLU A 37 8.75 13.06 -4.43
C GLU A 37 8.30 11.60 -4.50
N ALA A 38 9.23 10.73 -4.90
CA ALA A 38 9.04 9.28 -4.90
C ALA A 38 8.85 8.77 -3.46
N VAL A 39 7.65 8.30 -3.16
CA VAL A 39 7.28 7.74 -1.85
C VAL A 39 7.00 6.24 -1.96
N ILE A 40 7.38 5.50 -0.92
CA ILE A 40 6.99 4.09 -0.75
C ILE A 40 5.82 4.06 0.22
N MET A 41 4.69 3.54 -0.21
CA MET A 41 3.53 3.33 0.65
C MET A 41 3.31 1.84 0.91
N ILE A 42 3.22 1.46 2.18
CA ILE A 42 3.00 0.08 2.61
C ILE A 42 1.68 0.01 3.38
N THR A 43 0.73 -0.79 2.89
CA THR A 43 -0.62 -0.94 3.47
C THR A 43 -1.03 -2.40 3.54
N THR A 44 -2.16 -2.67 4.20
CA THR A 44 -2.78 -4.01 4.27
C THR A 44 -4.05 -4.08 3.42
N TYR A 45 -4.40 -5.28 2.95
CA TYR A 45 -5.64 -5.49 2.19
C TYR A 45 -6.90 -5.08 2.96
N SER A 46 -6.92 -5.28 4.29
CA SER A 46 -8.03 -4.87 5.15
C SER A 46 -8.29 -3.36 5.12
N MET A 47 -7.22 -2.55 5.07
CA MET A 47 -7.34 -1.09 4.98
C MET A 47 -7.89 -0.63 3.63
N MET A 48 -7.50 -1.31 2.55
CA MET A 48 -8.00 -1.03 1.21
C MET A 48 -9.45 -1.49 1.00
N GLY A 49 -9.88 -2.53 1.72
CA GLY A 49 -11.15 -3.20 1.46
C GLY A 49 -12.36 -2.70 2.25
N GLN A 50 -12.18 -2.17 3.47
CA GLN A 50 -13.30 -1.94 4.41
C GLN A 50 -13.19 -0.72 5.33
N GLY A 51 -12.16 0.14 5.21
CA GLY A 51 -12.04 1.30 6.10
C GLY A 51 -13.12 2.37 5.83
N SER A 52 -14.04 2.56 6.78
CA SER A 52 -15.09 3.60 6.75
C SER A 52 -14.74 4.87 7.52
N SER A 53 -13.56 4.93 8.14
CA SER A 53 -13.13 6.15 8.83
C SER A 53 -12.82 7.26 7.82
N GLU A 54 -13.06 8.50 8.21
CA GLU A 54 -12.80 9.68 7.37
C GLU A 54 -11.32 9.71 6.92
N GLU A 55 -10.40 9.37 7.81
CA GLU A 55 -8.98 9.31 7.52
C GLU A 55 -8.63 8.20 6.51
N THR A 56 -9.28 7.04 6.62
CA THR A 56 -9.08 5.95 5.64
C THR A 56 -9.57 6.40 4.26
N MET A 57 -10.72 7.09 4.18
CA MET A 57 -11.21 7.66 2.93
C MET A 57 -10.25 8.72 2.35
N ARG A 58 -9.68 9.60 3.17
CA ARG A 58 -8.67 10.58 2.72
C ARG A 58 -7.45 9.89 2.11
N ILE A 59 -6.92 8.88 2.78
CA ILE A 59 -5.78 8.08 2.27
C ILE A 59 -6.14 7.37 0.97
N MET A 60 -7.32 6.76 0.90
CA MET A 60 -7.78 6.07 -0.32
C MET A 60 -7.95 7.04 -1.48
N ASN A 61 -8.42 8.27 -1.23
CA ASN A 61 -8.52 9.30 -2.25
C ASN A 61 -7.14 9.72 -2.75
N TYR A 62 -6.15 9.85 -1.87
CA TYR A 62 -4.77 10.10 -2.26
C TYR A 62 -4.19 8.96 -3.12
N ILE A 63 -4.35 7.70 -2.70
CA ILE A 63 -3.88 6.54 -3.46
C ILE A 63 -4.49 6.52 -4.87
N ARG A 64 -5.75 6.93 -5.02
CA ARG A 64 -6.46 7.02 -6.31
C ARG A 64 -6.06 8.22 -7.17
N SER A 65 -5.60 9.31 -6.55
CA SER A 65 -5.19 10.52 -7.27
C SER A 65 -3.80 10.38 -7.89
N VAL A 66 -2.94 9.56 -7.28
CA VAL A 66 -1.57 9.32 -7.74
C VAL A 66 -1.53 8.20 -8.79
N GLU A 67 -0.70 8.38 -9.83
CA GLU A 67 -0.33 7.31 -10.76
C GLU A 67 0.93 6.61 -10.26
N TRP A 68 0.78 5.38 -9.79
CA TRP A 68 1.87 4.63 -9.17
C TRP A 68 2.72 3.91 -10.23
N GLY A 69 4.04 3.93 -10.07
CA GLY A 69 4.93 3.15 -10.94
C GLY A 69 4.75 1.64 -10.77
N LEU A 70 4.71 1.17 -9.53
CA LEU A 70 4.66 -0.26 -9.19
C LEU A 70 3.71 -0.54 -8.04
N LEU A 71 2.78 -1.48 -8.25
CA LEU A 71 1.94 -2.06 -7.20
C LEU A 71 2.49 -3.45 -6.82
N VAL A 72 3.00 -3.57 -5.60
CA VAL A 72 3.43 -4.87 -5.04
C VAL A 72 2.33 -5.43 -4.14
N MET A 73 1.95 -6.67 -4.38
CA MET A 73 0.91 -7.38 -3.65
C MET A 73 1.52 -8.64 -3.06
N ASP A 74 1.58 -8.72 -1.74
CA ASP A 74 2.14 -9.87 -1.01
C ASP A 74 1.03 -10.87 -0.66
N GLU A 75 1.38 -12.15 -0.55
CA GLU A 75 0.47 -13.26 -0.24
C GLU A 75 -0.82 -13.30 -1.09
N VAL A 76 -0.69 -13.09 -2.41
CA VAL A 76 -1.83 -12.95 -3.34
C VAL A 76 -2.80 -14.13 -3.34
N GLN A 77 -2.31 -15.32 -3.01
CA GLN A 77 -3.11 -16.55 -2.90
C GLN A 77 -4.08 -16.54 -1.72
N VAL A 78 -3.74 -15.82 -0.64
CA VAL A 78 -4.55 -15.75 0.59
C VAL A 78 -5.73 -14.78 0.44
N VAL A 79 -5.65 -13.85 -0.51
CA VAL A 79 -6.65 -12.79 -0.69
C VAL A 79 -7.89 -13.34 -1.42
N PRO A 80 -9.11 -13.05 -0.95
CA PRO A 80 -10.32 -13.34 -1.71
C PRO A 80 -10.31 -12.61 -3.06
N ALA A 81 -10.70 -13.28 -4.15
CA ALA A 81 -10.68 -12.72 -5.50
C ALA A 81 -11.36 -11.34 -5.62
N ASN A 82 -12.45 -11.13 -4.86
CA ASN A 82 -13.17 -9.86 -4.83
C ASN A 82 -12.34 -8.71 -4.24
N MET A 83 -11.56 -8.96 -3.18
CA MET A 83 -10.74 -7.93 -2.54
C MET A 83 -9.52 -7.61 -3.41
N PHE A 84 -8.90 -8.65 -3.98
CA PHE A 84 -7.80 -8.51 -4.93
C PHE A 84 -8.20 -7.65 -6.15
N ARG A 85 -9.33 -7.97 -6.77
CA ARG A 85 -9.88 -7.21 -7.89
C ARG A 85 -10.15 -5.76 -7.50
N LYS A 86 -10.74 -5.50 -6.32
CA LYS A 86 -10.97 -4.13 -5.83
C LYS A 86 -9.68 -3.33 -5.73
N VAL A 87 -8.64 -3.89 -5.11
CA VAL A 87 -7.34 -3.21 -4.99
C VAL A 87 -6.76 -2.88 -6.37
N CYS A 88 -6.73 -3.86 -7.27
CA CYS A 88 -6.21 -3.66 -8.63
C CYS A 88 -6.98 -2.61 -9.42
N THR A 89 -8.29 -2.47 -9.20
CA THR A 89 -9.12 -1.46 -9.87
C THR A 89 -9.03 -0.07 -9.25
N GLN A 90 -8.79 0.02 -7.94
CA GLN A 90 -8.74 1.29 -7.22
C GLN A 90 -7.37 1.98 -7.33
N VAL A 91 -6.29 1.20 -7.44
CA VAL A 91 -4.92 1.73 -7.51
C VAL A 91 -4.48 1.83 -8.97
N LYS A 92 -4.36 3.06 -9.48
CA LYS A 92 -3.76 3.33 -10.78
C LYS A 92 -2.27 2.99 -10.73
N SER A 93 -1.84 2.03 -11.54
CA SER A 93 -0.45 1.57 -11.54
C SER A 93 0.00 1.08 -12.91
N HIS A 94 1.22 1.44 -13.32
CA HIS A 94 1.83 0.98 -14.57
C HIS A 94 2.17 -0.51 -14.52
N CYS A 95 2.83 -0.95 -13.45
CA CYS A 95 3.24 -2.33 -13.25
C CYS A 95 2.61 -2.93 -11.98
N LYS A 96 2.33 -4.23 -12.02
CA LYS A 96 1.76 -4.99 -10.90
C LYS A 96 2.60 -6.24 -10.67
N LEU A 97 3.02 -6.46 -9.43
CA LEU A 97 3.83 -7.61 -9.02
C LEU A 97 3.12 -8.34 -7.87
N GLY A 98 2.73 -9.58 -8.09
CA GLY A 98 2.19 -10.46 -7.07
C GLY A 98 3.27 -11.38 -6.51
N LEU A 99 3.50 -11.32 -5.20
CA LEU A 99 4.38 -12.21 -4.47
C LEU A 99 3.53 -13.28 -3.78
N THR A 100 3.91 -14.54 -3.97
CA THR A 100 3.28 -15.69 -3.34
C THR A 100 4.30 -16.80 -3.18
N ALA A 101 4.24 -17.53 -2.06
CA ALA A 101 4.99 -18.76 -1.87
C ALA A 101 4.27 -20.00 -2.44
N THR A 102 2.95 -19.92 -2.67
CA THR A 102 2.11 -21.07 -3.05
C THR A 102 1.23 -20.75 -4.25
N LEU A 103 1.35 -21.54 -5.32
CA LEU A 103 0.56 -21.39 -6.56
C LEU A 103 -0.78 -22.14 -6.56
N VAL A 104 -0.98 -23.05 -5.61
CA VAL A 104 -2.17 -23.93 -5.56
C VAL A 104 -3.27 -23.28 -4.73
N ARG A 105 -4.48 -23.20 -5.29
CA ARG A 105 -5.72 -22.79 -4.60
C ARG A 105 -6.87 -23.68 -5.04
#